data_AF-A0A1G8PRW6-F1
#
_entry.id   AF-A0A1G8PRW6-F1
#
_cell.length_a   1.000
_cell.length_b   1.000
_cell.length_c   1.000
_cell.angle_alpha   90.00
_cell.angle_beta   90.00
_cell.angle_gamma   90.00
#
_symmetry.space_group_name_H-M   'P 1'
#
loop_
_entity.id
_entity.type
_entity.pdbx_description
1 polymer ?
#
loop_
_entity_poly.entity_id
_entity_poly.type
_entity_poly.pdbx_seq_one_letter_code
_entity_poly.pdbx_strand_id
1 'polypeptide(L)' 'MYGRLFRRLPGPMWLRIALSTLLLAVAVLLLMQVVFPWMDELLPTNESVVGAQI' A
#
# COMPACT_ATOMS: atom_id res chain seq x y z
N MET A 1 -17.61 12.49 29.25
CA MET A 1 -18.05 11.09 29.12
C MET A 1 -17.59 10.40 27.81
N TYR A 2 -16.48 10.80 27.17
CA TYR A 2 -15.76 9.96 26.16
C TYR A 2 -14.25 9.86 26.45
N GLY A 3 -13.77 10.45 27.55
CA GLY A 3 -12.34 10.63 27.83
C GLY A 3 -11.57 9.40 28.31
N ARG A 4 -12.21 8.21 28.45
CA ARG A 4 -11.52 6.96 28.82
C ARG A 4 -11.13 6.10 27.62
N LEU A 5 -11.78 6.26 26.46
CA LEU A 5 -11.45 5.48 25.27
C LEU A 5 -10.23 6.05 24.53
N PHE A 6 -10.01 7.37 24.61
CA PHE A 6 -8.83 8.04 24.03
C PHE A 6 -7.55 7.89 24.87
N ARG A 7 -7.61 7.23 26.04
CA ARG A 7 -6.48 7.08 26.97
C ARG A 7 -5.66 5.80 26.78
N ARG A 8 -6.08 4.87 25.92
CA ARG A 8 -5.39 3.59 25.68
C ARG A 8 -4.46 3.58 24.47
N LEU A 9 -4.39 4.66 23.70
CA LEU A 9 -3.44 4.76 22.61
C LEU A 9 -2.35 5.78 22.96
N PRO A 10 -1.07 5.39 22.95
CA PRO A 10 0.03 6.30 23.24
C PRO A 10 0.18 7.29 22.08
N GLY A 11 -0.46 8.45 22.22
CA GLY A 11 -0.23 9.59 21.32
C GLY A 11 -1.46 10.48 21.08
N PRO A 12 -1.24 11.78 20.80
CA PRO A 12 -2.28 12.72 20.40
C PRO A 12 -3.02 12.22 19.15
N MET A 13 -4.28 12.65 18.96
CA MET A 13 -5.13 12.24 17.83
C MET A 13 -4.42 12.34 16.46
N TRP A 14 -3.59 13.37 16.30
CA TRP A 14 -2.74 13.60 15.12
C TRP A 14 -1.71 12.49 14.88
N LEU A 15 -1.10 11.94 15.93
CA LEU A 15 -0.12 10.86 15.80
C LEU A 15 -0.78 9.58 15.27
N ARG A 16 -2.01 9.29 15.70
CA ARG A 16 -2.76 8.13 15.21
C ARG A 16 -3.10 8.25 13.74
N ILE A 17 -3.52 9.44 13.31
CA ILE A 17 -3.79 9.75 11.90
C ILE A 17 -2.50 9.63 11.10
N ALA A 18 -1.43 10.31 11.52
CA ALA A 18 -0.14 10.27 10.84
C ALA A 18 0.41 8.84 10.70
N LEU A 19 0.30 8.02 11.75
CA LEU A 19 0.78 6.63 11.73
C LEU A 19 -0.11 5.74 10.82
N SER A 20 -1.42 5.95 10.81
CA SER A 20 -2.33 5.25 9.88
C SER A 20 -2.07 5.64 8.41
N THR A 21 -1.87 6.93 8.13
CA THR A 21 -1.53 7.44 6.80
C THR A 21 -0.16 6.91 6.35
N LEU A 22 0.82 6.87 7.26
CA LEU A 22 2.14 6.33 6.99
C LEU A 22 2.06 4.83 6.67
N LEU A 23 1.31 4.05 7.46
CA LEU A 23 1.07 2.63 7.19
C LEU A 23 0.44 2.40 5.81
N LEU A 24 -0.55 3.22 5.45
CA LEU A 24 -1.18 3.15 4.14
C LEU A 24 -0.18 3.47 3.01
N ALA A 25 0.60 4.54 3.16
CA ALA A 25 1.61 4.93 2.19
C ALA A 25 2.69 3.84 2.01
N VAL A 26 3.16 3.26 3.11
CA VAL A 26 4.11 2.15 3.10
C VAL A 26 3.51 0.93 2.40
N ALA A 27 2.25 0.58 2.68
CA ALA A 27 1.58 -0.53 2.03
C ALA A 27 1.45 -0.33 0.51
N VAL A 28 1.08 0.87 0.05
CA VAL A 28 1.00 1.20 -1.38
C VAL A 28 2.37 1.11 -2.04
N LEU A 29 3.42 1.64 -1.39
CA LEU A 29 4.79 1.53 -1.91
C LEU A 29 5.27 0.08 -1.98
N LEU A 30 4.94 -0.73 -0.97
CA LEU A 30 5.32 -2.15 -0.93
C LEU A 30 4.58 -2.94 -2.03
N LEU A 31 3.30 -2.64 -2.25
CA LEU A 31 2.54 -3.18 -3.38
C LEU A 31 3.20 -2.82 -4.71
N MET A 32 3.51 -1.54 -4.94
CA MET A 32 4.14 -1.07 -6.18
C MET A 32 5.55 -1.63 -6.41
N GLN A 33 6.39 -1.69 -5.37
CA GLN A 33 7.81 -2.05 -5.51
C GLN A 33 8.10 -3.54 -5.36
N VAL A 34 7.19 -4.32 -4.78
CA VAL A 34 7.40 -5.74 -4.50
C VAL A 34 6.33 -6.61 -5.14
N VAL A 35 5.05 -6.27 -4.94
CA VAL A 35 3.95 -7.12 -5.42
C VAL A 35 3.78 -7.00 -6.93
N PHE A 36 3.84 -5.79 -7.50
CA PHE A 36 3.79 -5.58 -8.94
C PHE A 36 4.91 -6.31 -9.71
N PRO A 37 6.21 -6.17 -9.37
CA PRO A 37 7.26 -6.90 -10.07
C PRO A 37 7.13 -8.42 -9.89
N TRP A 38 6.68 -8.88 -8.73
CA TRP A 38 6.42 -10.31 -8.52
C TRP A 38 5.25 -10.82 -9.37
N MET A 39 4.20 -10.00 -9.57
CA MET A 39 3.10 -10.33 -10.47
C MET A 39 3.51 -10.30 -11.94
N ASP A 40 4.43 -9.41 -12.31
CA ASP A 40 4.98 -9.31 -13.67
C ASP A 40 5.66 -10.61 -14.12
N GLU A 41 6.38 -11.28 -13.22
CA GLU A 41 7.01 -12.58 -13.48
C GLU A 41 5.99 -13.72 -13.69
N LEU A 42 4.81 -13.60 -13.10
CA LEU A 42 3.78 -14.65 -13.11
C LEU A 42 2.75 -14.49 -14.23
N LEU A 43 2.69 -13.31 -14.87
CA LEU A 43 1.78 -13.02 -15.97
C LEU A 43 2.51 -13.27 -17.30
N PRO A 44 2.26 -14.40 -18.00
CA PRO A 44 2.97 -14.76 -19.23
C PRO A 44 2.53 -13.92 -20.46
N THR A 45 2.11 -12.67 -20.26
CA THR A 45 1.39 -11.84 -21.23
C THR A 45 1.80 -10.35 -21.19
N ASN A 46 3.07 -10.03 -20.91
CA ASN A 46 3.69 -8.78 -21.41
C ASN A 46 3.96 -8.84 -22.94
N GLU A 47 3.50 -9.89 -23.61
CA GLU A 47 3.40 -9.93 -25.07
C GLU A 47 2.38 -8.87 -25.53
N SER A 48 2.86 -7.64 -25.67
CA SER A 48 2.23 -6.69 -26.56
C SER A 48 2.12 -7.36 -27.93
N VAL A 49 0.96 -7.90 -28.25
CA VAL A 49 0.56 -8.38 -29.58
C VAL A 49 0.52 -7.26 -30.63
N VAL A 50 1.13 -6.11 -30.34
CA VAL A 50 1.28 -4.95 -31.22
C VAL A 50 2.49 -5.10 -32.17
N GLY A 51 3.37 -6.09 -31.96
CA GLY A 51 4.54 -6.35 -32.82
C GLY A 51 4.52 -7.63 -33.67
N ALA A 52 3.48 -8.47 -33.56
CA ALA A 52 3.42 -9.80 -34.21
C ALA A 52 2.55 -9.83 -35.49
N GLN A 53 2.30 -8.68 -36.10
CA GLN A 53 1.57 -8.55 -37.36
C GLN A 53 2.34 -7.62 -38.29
N ILE A 54 3.51 -8.09 -38.75
CA ILE A 54 4.06 -7.72 -40.06
C ILE A 54 3.88 -8.94 -40.96
#